data_AF-A0A2N5DSJ6-F1
#
_entry.id   AF-A0A2N5DSJ6-F1
#
_cell.length_a   1.000
_cell.length_b   1.000
_cell.length_c   1.000
_cell.angle_alpha   90.00
_cell.angle_beta   90.00
_cell.angle_gamma   90.00
#
_symmetry.space_group_name_H-M   'P 1'
#
loop_
_entity.id
_entity.type
_entity.pdbx_description
1 polymer ?
#
loop_
_entity_poly.entity_id
_entity_poly.type
_entity_poly.pdbx_seq_one_letter_code
_entity_poly.pdbx_strand_id
1 'polypeptide(L)'
;SDGETLGGYLALWGVFTLFMFFGTLRANRVMQFVFASLALLFALLAVGNLTGNAGLLRIAGFEGIVCGASAIYLAMAEVLKEQFGRTVLPIGEAA
;
A
#
# COMPACT_ATOMS: atom_id res chain seq x y z
N SER A 1 -5.87 -5.65 25.95
CA SER A 1 -5.68 -4.19 26.10
C SER A 1 -4.76 -3.60 25.03
N ASP A 2 -3.68 -4.27 24.60
CA ASP A 2 -2.75 -3.70 23.59
C ASP A 2 -3.09 -4.06 22.13
N GLY A 3 -3.72 -5.22 21.91
CA GLY A 3 -4.15 -5.64 20.58
C GLY A 3 -5.29 -4.77 20.02
N GLU A 4 -6.23 -4.39 20.87
CA GLU A 4 -7.37 -3.56 20.45
C GLU A 4 -6.95 -2.12 20.14
N THR A 5 -6.02 -1.55 20.91
CA THR A 5 -5.48 -0.20 20.66
C THR A 5 -4.64 -0.15 19.39
N LEU A 6 -3.76 -1.13 19.17
CA LEU A 6 -2.99 -1.22 17.93
C LEU A 6 -3.91 -1.47 16.73
N GLY A 7 -4.93 -2.32 16.87
CA GLY A 7 -5.93 -2.59 15.83
C GLY A 7 -6.74 -1.34 15.47
N GLY A 8 -7.16 -0.55 16.46
CA GLY A 8 -7.83 0.74 16.25
C GLY A 8 -6.93 1.77 15.58
N TYR A 9 -5.65 1.85 15.97
CA TYR A 9 -4.66 2.71 15.32
C TYR A 9 -4.44 2.35 13.85
N LEU A 10 -4.30 1.05 13.56
CA LEU A 10 -4.15 0.52 12.19
C LEU A 10 -5.41 0.77 11.35
N ALA A 11 -6.60 0.67 11.93
CA ALA A 11 -7.85 0.98 11.25
C ALA A 11 -7.92 2.46 10.84
N LEU A 12 -7.53 3.38 11.74
CA LEU A 12 -7.46 4.80 11.43
C LEU A 12 -6.46 5.09 10.31
N TRP A 13 -5.30 4.44 10.36
CA TRP A 13 -4.32 4.47 9.27
C TRP A 13 -4.88 3.95 7.95
N GLY A 14 -5.61 2.84 7.96
CA GLY A 14 -6.25 2.28 6.78
C GLY A 14 -7.28 3.24 6.16
N VAL A 15 -8.09 3.92 7.00
CA VAL A 15 -9.03 4.95 6.53
C VAL A 15 -8.28 6.10 5.87
N PHE A 16 -7.20 6.60 6.49
CA PHE A 16 -6.37 7.65 5.92
C PHE A 16 -5.77 7.24 4.57
N THR A 17 -5.21 6.03 4.47
CA THR A 17 -4.65 5.50 3.23
C THR A 17 -5.72 5.33 2.15
N LEU A 18 -6.94 4.93 2.51
CA LEU A 18 -8.07 4.84 1.59
C LEU A 18 -8.42 6.20 0.98
N PHE A 19 -8.44 7.27 1.78
CA PHE A 19 -8.61 8.63 1.26
C PHE A 19 -7.48 9.04 0.33
N MET A 20 -6.23 8.71 0.65
CA MET A 20 -5.10 8.95 -0.25
C MET A 20 -5.21 8.15 -1.56
N PHE A 21 -5.74 6.91 -1.51
CA PHE A 21 -6.00 6.10 -2.70
C PHE A 21 -6.98 6.78 -3.66
N PHE A 22 -8.04 7.41 -3.14
CA PHE A 22 -8.93 8.21 -4.00
C PHE A 22 -8.20 9.41 -4.64
N GLY A 23 -7.24 10.01 -3.93
CA GLY A 23 -6.35 11.04 -4.48
C GLY A 23 -5.43 10.53 -5.60
N THR A 24 -5.01 9.26 -5.56
CA THR A 24 -4.14 8.66 -6.58
C THR A 24 -4.88 8.15 -7.82
N LEU A 25 -6.21 8.25 -7.89
CA LEU A 25 -6.99 7.86 -9.07
C LEU A 25 -6.60 8.60 -10.36
N ARG A 26 -6.02 9.79 -10.25
CA ARG A 26 -5.48 10.56 -11.39
C ARG A 26 -3.96 10.36 -11.59
N ALA A 27 -3.31 9.56 -10.75
CA ALA A 27 -1.90 9.23 -10.84
C ALA A 27 -1.65 7.99 -11.72
N ASN A 28 -0.38 7.57 -11.79
CA ASN A 28 0.02 6.37 -12.52
C ASN A 28 -0.56 5.08 -11.89
N ARG A 29 -0.75 4.04 -12.70
CA ARG A 29 -1.40 2.78 -12.26
C ARG A 29 -0.64 2.08 -11.13
N VAL A 30 0.69 2.21 -11.11
CA VAL A 30 1.51 1.62 -10.05
C VAL A 30 1.30 2.35 -8.71
N MET A 31 1.21 3.68 -8.67
CA MET A 31 0.82 4.43 -7.45
C MET A 31 -0.54 3.97 -6.94
N GLN A 32 -1.52 3.82 -7.84
CA GLN A 32 -2.85 3.34 -7.47
C GLN A 32 -2.76 1.95 -6.84
N PHE A 33 -1.99 1.05 -7.44
CA PHE A 33 -1.79 -0.29 -6.89
C PHE A 33 -1.14 -0.26 -5.50
N VAL A 34 -0.07 0.53 -5.32
CA VAL A 34 0.63 0.67 -4.03
C VAL A 34 -0.33 1.17 -2.94
N PHE A 35 -1.11 2.21 -3.22
CA PHE A 35 -2.07 2.75 -2.25
C PHE A 35 -3.26 1.81 -2.00
N ALA A 36 -3.73 1.10 -3.02
CA ALA A 36 -4.78 0.11 -2.89
C ALA A 36 -4.34 -1.08 -2.03
N SER A 37 -3.15 -1.63 -2.29
CA SER A 37 -2.58 -2.68 -1.44
C SER A 37 -2.34 -2.14 -0.05
N LEU A 38 -1.73 -0.95 0.12
CA LEU A 38 -1.48 -0.43 1.46
C LEU A 38 -2.76 -0.24 2.29
N ALA A 39 -3.86 0.20 1.67
CA ALA A 39 -5.16 0.28 2.34
C ALA A 39 -5.70 -1.10 2.75
N LEU A 40 -5.56 -2.09 1.87
CA LEU A 40 -5.92 -3.48 2.14
C LEU A 40 -5.08 -4.05 3.30
N LEU A 41 -3.77 -3.84 3.28
CA LEU A 41 -2.84 -4.25 4.32
C LEU A 41 -3.25 -3.71 5.69
N PHE A 42 -3.51 -2.41 5.80
CA PHE A 42 -3.94 -1.81 7.06
C PHE A 42 -5.28 -2.37 7.54
N ALA A 43 -6.22 -2.64 6.63
CA ALA A 43 -7.48 -3.28 6.97
C ALA A 43 -7.29 -4.71 7.49
N LEU A 44 -6.44 -5.52 6.84
CA LEU A 44 -6.14 -6.88 7.30
C LEU A 44 -5.39 -6.89 8.64
N LEU A 45 -4.42 -5.99 8.84
CA LEU A 45 -3.72 -5.88 10.13
C LEU A 45 -4.69 -5.45 11.24
N ALA A 46 -5.56 -4.47 10.98
CA ALA A 46 -6.55 -4.02 11.95
C ALA A 46 -7.49 -5.15 12.36
N VAL A 47 -8.12 -5.83 11.39
CA VAL A 47 -9.04 -6.94 11.66
C VAL A 47 -8.31 -8.10 12.32
N GLY A 48 -7.12 -8.44 11.84
CA GLY A 48 -6.30 -9.51 12.41
C GLY A 48 -5.93 -9.26 13.87
N ASN A 49 -5.59 -8.02 14.22
CA ASN A 49 -5.19 -7.65 15.58
C ASN A 49 -6.38 -7.48 16.54
N LEU A 50 -7.55 -7.09 16.02
CA LEU A 50 -8.81 -7.05 16.77
C LEU A 50 -9.39 -8.45 17.03
N THR A 51 -9.26 -9.36 16.05
CA THR A 51 -9.76 -10.75 16.16
C THR A 51 -8.73 -11.71 16.77
N GLY A 52 -7.48 -11.29 16.94
CA GLY A 52 -6.38 -12.13 17.40
C GLY A 52 -6.01 -13.25 16.42
N ASN A 53 -6.38 -13.13 15.14
CA ASN A 53 -6.22 -14.21 14.17
C ASN A 53 -4.84 -14.17 13.49
N ALA A 54 -3.93 -15.03 13.94
CA ALA A 54 -2.58 -15.16 13.37
C ALA A 54 -2.56 -15.54 11.88
N GLY A 55 -3.61 -16.19 11.37
CA GLY A 55 -3.75 -16.50 9.95
C GLY A 55 -3.91 -15.24 9.10
N LEU A 56 -4.79 -14.31 9.52
CA LEU A 56 -4.94 -13.01 8.86
C LEU A 56 -3.65 -12.20 8.90
N LEU A 57 -2.95 -12.17 10.04
CA LEU A 57 -1.68 -11.45 10.15
C LEU A 57 -0.62 -11.98 9.17
N ARG A 58 -0.55 -13.30 8.95
CA ARG A 58 0.38 -13.89 7.98
C ARG A 58 0.04 -13.50 6.55
N ILE A 59 -1.24 -13.52 6.19
CA ILE A 59 -1.71 -13.09 4.86
C ILE A 59 -1.37 -11.62 4.64
N ALA A 60 -1.62 -10.78 5.64
CA ALA A 60 -1.28 -9.37 5.59
C ALA A 60 0.24 -9.12 5.47
N GLY A 61 1.06 -9.96 6.10
CA GLY A 61 2.51 -9.93 5.91
C GLY A 61 2.94 -10.24 4.48
N PHE A 62 2.35 -11.26 3.85
CA PHE A 62 2.58 -11.57 2.43
C PHE A 62 2.18 -10.42 1.52
N GLU A 63 1.00 -9.86 1.77
CA GLU A 63 0.50 -8.70 1.05
C GLU A 63 1.44 -7.50 1.20
N GLY A 64 2.02 -7.30 2.39
CA GLY A 64 2.99 -6.25 2.68
C GLY A 64 4.30 -6.39 1.91
N ILE A 65 4.75 -7.62 1.67
CA ILE A 65 5.91 -7.87 0.81
C ILE A 65 5.60 -7.43 -0.63
N VAL A 66 4.41 -7.76 -1.14
CA VAL A 66 3.98 -7.35 -2.49
C VAL A 66 3.84 -5.82 -2.59
N CYS A 67 3.18 -5.21 -1.60
CA CYS A 67 3.03 -3.76 -1.50
C CYS A 67 4.40 -3.07 -1.48
N GLY A 68 5.32 -3.50 -0.60
CA GLY A 68 6.66 -2.94 -0.49
C GLY A 68 7.48 -3.10 -1.77
N ALA A 69 7.44 -4.28 -2.39
CA ALA A 69 8.12 -4.52 -3.66
C ALA A 69 7.59 -3.61 -4.77
N SER A 70 6.27 -3.38 -4.85
CA SER A 70 5.67 -2.47 -5.82
C SER A 70 6.03 -1.00 -5.57
N ALA A 71 6.15 -0.59 -4.31
CA ALA A 71 6.60 0.75 -3.94
C ALA A 71 8.07 0.98 -4.32
N ILE A 72 8.93 -0.02 -4.11
CA ILE A 72 10.34 0.03 -4.54
C ILE A 72 10.42 0.13 -6.08
N TYR A 73 9.61 -0.64 -6.80
CA TYR A 73 9.56 -0.58 -8.27
C TYR A 73 9.17 0.82 -8.76
N LEU A 74 8.13 1.43 -8.16
CA LEU A 74 7.71 2.79 -8.48
C LEU A 74 8.81 3.81 -8.21
N ALA A 75 9.44 3.75 -7.03
CA ALA A 75 10.52 4.67 -6.66
C ALA A 75 11.69 4.56 -7.64
N MET A 76 12.10 3.34 -8.01
CA MET A 76 13.15 3.12 -9.01
C MET A 76 12.75 3.66 -10.38
N ALA A 77 11.49 3.48 -10.80
CA ALA A 77 11.00 3.97 -12.07
C ALA A 77 10.98 5.50 -12.14
N GLU A 78 10.58 6.17 -11.06
CA GLU A 78 10.60 7.64 -10.95
C GLU A 78 12.04 8.18 -10.98
N VAL A 79 12.95 7.58 -10.19
CA VAL A 79 14.38 7.94 -10.19
C VAL A 79 14.99 7.76 -11.58
N LEU A 80 14.74 6.63 -12.25
CA LEU A 80 15.24 6.40 -13.60
C LEU A 80 14.65 7.38 -14.61
N LYS A 81 13.35 7.69 -14.51
CA LYS A 81 12.70 8.65 -15.40
C LYS A 81 13.31 10.05 -15.25
N GLU A 82 13.59 10.46 -14.02
CA GLU A 82 14.22 11.75 -13.71
C GLU A 82 15.67 11.80 -14.22
N GLN A 83 16.47 10.75 -14.00
CA GLN A 83 17.88 10.71 -14.42
C GLN A 83 18.06 10.59 -15.94
N PHE A 84 17.21 9.81 -16.63
CA PHE A 84 17.35 9.54 -18.06
C PHE A 84 16.47 10.43 -18.95
N GLY A 85 15.61 11.27 -18.37
CA GLY A 85 14.70 12.16 -19.09
C GLY A 85 13.66 11.45 -19.96
N ARG A 86 13.48 10.13 -19.78
CA ARG A 86 12.54 9.29 -20.54
C ARG A 86 12.01 8.17 -19.67
N THR A 87 10.81 7.68 -19.95
CA THR A 87 10.21 6.55 -19.23
C THR A 87 11.00 5.26 -19.52
N VAL A 88 11.86 4.83 -18.58
CA VAL A 88 12.67 3.60 -18.69
C VAL A 88 11.88 2.38 -18.22
N LEU A 89 11.10 2.52 -17.14
CA LEU A 89 10.26 1.48 -16.58
C LEU A 89 8.78 1.85 -16.75
N PRO A 90 7.94 0.95 -17.31
CA PRO A 90 6.53 1.24 -17.52
C PRO A 90 5.77 1.23 -16.18
N ILE A 91 5.41 2.42 -15.71
CA ILE A 91 4.59 2.62 -14.50
C ILE A 91 3.08 2.74 -14.78
N GLY A 92 2.67 2.46 -16.02
CA GLY A 92 1.30 2.64 -16.48
C GLY A 92 0.86 4.09 -16.31
N GLU A 93 1.57 5.01 -16.98
CA GLU A 93 1.17 6.42 -17.03
C GLU A 93 -0.28 6.49 -17.52
N ALA A 94 -1.11 7.25 -16.80
CA ALA A 94 -2.48 7.49 -17.23
C ALA A 94 -2.42 8.22 -18.59
N ALA A 95 -3.11 7.65 -19.58
CA ALA A 95 -3.25 8.23 -20.91
C ALA A 95 -3.90 9.62 -20.84
#